data_AF-A0A422QMF8-F1
#
_entry.id   AF-A0A422QMF8-F1
#
_cell.length_a   1.000
_cell.length_b   1.000
_cell.length_c   1.000
_cell.angle_alpha   90.00
_cell.angle_beta   90.00
_cell.angle_gamma   90.00
#
_symmetry.space_group_name_H-M   'P 1'
#
loop_
_entity.id
_entity.type
_entity.pdbx_description
1 polymer ?
#
loop_
_entity_poly.entity_id
_entity_poly.type
_entity_poly.pdbx_seq_one_letter_code
_entity_poly.pdbx_strand_id
1 'polypeptide(L)'
;MPKNKRPAPRTSNNTREPDTDAQARLMADMALEIAEREDEAAQGGEQAEALASLVRKAIRKKHDEVLYEAIELARYTDPLACRLLRARVEEEAATLRIRRDDGPEYEIDAFLVPLFVRSQGGLDARETFQDEAAFGALASSFQDHGLDSKGAKVVLLQHAYDLAEIDHIAYGTLHQMLREAAASLMDKKLQPAPTIEASMRGWTGEPVAPDETALELRFLLGFSLKRADDPFYRVPRDEAGSDAYFAARMERYRAWTEAVAPLVARVLAREPERLEVNFLYQDLFYGAKEQGVAELATLGVLAEAKRLLAAKDLAPDAVHAAVAPLDMGEHVVLRANLYALDGGQPWGSVEKPVDLAADLSAEVDELCDALLSLGLEGVSIAAGFSADGHAEGAEPYHPV
;
A
#
# COMPACT_ATOMS: atom_id res chain seq x y z
N MET A 1 -4.00 73.46 -23.75
CA MET A 1 -4.85 72.32 -24.14
C MET A 1 -4.10 71.03 -23.85
N PRO A 2 -4.64 70.12 -23.01
CA PRO A 2 -3.94 68.92 -22.58
C PRO A 2 -4.08 67.80 -23.64
N LYS A 3 -2.96 67.16 -24.01
CA LYS A 3 -2.96 65.93 -24.82
C LYS A 3 -2.96 64.73 -23.87
N ASN A 4 -4.15 64.20 -23.59
CA ASN A 4 -4.32 62.92 -22.89
C ASN A 4 -3.82 61.78 -23.80
N LYS A 5 -2.63 61.24 -23.54
CA LYS A 5 -2.24 59.92 -24.04
C LYS A 5 -2.86 58.86 -23.13
N ARG A 6 -3.81 58.08 -23.65
CA ARG A 6 -4.32 56.88 -22.98
C ARG A 6 -3.17 55.86 -22.82
N PRO A 7 -3.06 55.15 -21.69
CA PRO A 7 -2.09 54.06 -21.57
C PRO A 7 -2.42 52.96 -22.58
N ALA A 8 -1.39 52.33 -23.14
CA ALA A 8 -1.55 51.14 -23.98
C ALA A 8 -2.24 50.01 -23.20
N PRO A 9 -3.02 49.13 -23.86
CA PRO A 9 -3.69 48.05 -23.18
C PRO A 9 -2.63 47.11 -22.59
N ARG A 10 -2.73 46.83 -21.29
CA ARG A 10 -1.96 45.77 -20.65
C ARG A 10 -2.34 44.47 -21.36
N THR A 11 -1.38 43.81 -22.00
CA THR A 11 -1.50 42.42 -22.39
C THR A 11 -1.87 41.63 -21.13
N SER A 12 -3.07 41.06 -21.12
CA SER A 12 -3.46 40.09 -20.10
C SER A 12 -2.56 38.89 -20.24
N ASN A 13 -1.59 38.73 -19.33
CA ASN A 13 -1.03 37.43 -19.00
C ASN A 13 -2.17 36.61 -18.38
N ASN A 14 -3.08 36.11 -19.22
CA ASN A 14 -3.80 34.90 -18.87
C ASN A 14 -2.75 33.81 -18.95
N THR A 15 -2.16 33.48 -17.81
CA THR A 15 -1.50 32.19 -17.61
C THR A 15 -2.53 31.16 -18.05
N ARG A 16 -2.37 30.57 -19.25
CA ARG A 16 -3.15 29.40 -19.64
C ARG A 16 -3.00 28.42 -18.49
N GLU A 17 -4.13 27.96 -17.95
CA GLU A 17 -4.08 26.80 -17.06
C GLU A 17 -3.25 25.73 -17.77
N PRO A 18 -2.28 25.13 -17.05
CA PRO A 18 -1.48 24.06 -17.63
C PRO A 18 -2.44 23.00 -18.19
N ASP A 19 -2.21 22.58 -19.42
CA ASP A 19 -2.95 21.48 -20.04
C ASP A 19 -2.62 20.20 -19.24
N THR A 20 -3.54 19.83 -18.34
CA THR A 20 -3.43 18.71 -17.41
C THR A 20 -3.44 17.39 -18.16
N ASP A 21 -4.35 17.26 -19.11
CA ASP A 21 -4.53 16.08 -19.95
C ASP A 21 -3.27 15.82 -20.80
N ALA A 22 -2.67 16.88 -21.36
CA ALA A 22 -1.43 16.75 -22.11
C ALA A 22 -0.24 16.31 -21.21
N GLN A 23 -0.23 16.72 -19.94
CA GLN A 23 0.79 16.26 -18.99
C GLN A 23 0.58 14.81 -18.57
N ALA A 24 -0.66 14.40 -18.33
CA ALA A 24 -1.01 13.03 -17.98
C ALA A 24 -0.61 12.06 -19.11
N ARG A 25 -0.98 12.39 -20.35
CA ARG A 25 -0.60 11.64 -21.56
C ARG A 25 0.91 11.55 -21.73
N LEU A 26 1.62 12.67 -21.57
CA LEU A 26 3.09 12.66 -21.67
C LEU A 26 3.73 11.70 -20.67
N MET A 27 3.27 11.66 -19.42
CA MET A 27 3.82 10.74 -18.41
C MET A 27 3.51 9.28 -18.76
N ALA A 28 2.28 8.98 -19.22
CA ALA A 28 1.89 7.64 -19.65
C ALA A 28 2.71 7.16 -20.87
N ASP A 29 2.85 8.01 -21.89
CA ASP A 29 3.63 7.72 -23.10
C ASP A 29 5.11 7.48 -22.76
N MET A 30 5.68 8.29 -21.86
CA MET A 30 7.07 8.10 -21.39
C MET A 30 7.23 6.78 -20.62
N ALA A 31 6.27 6.39 -19.79
CA ALA A 31 6.32 5.13 -19.07
C ALA A 31 6.24 3.93 -20.03
N LEU A 32 5.40 4.02 -21.07
CA LEU A 32 5.31 3.02 -22.13
C LEU A 32 6.63 2.90 -22.89
N GLU A 33 7.22 4.02 -23.31
CA GLU A 33 8.52 4.01 -23.99
C GLU A 33 9.63 3.38 -23.14
N ILE A 34 9.60 3.55 -21.82
CA ILE A 34 10.57 2.93 -20.91
C ILE A 34 10.31 1.43 -20.79
N ALA A 35 9.05 1.02 -20.59
CA ALA A 35 8.66 -0.38 -20.46
C ALA A 35 9.00 -1.20 -21.72
N GLU A 36 8.81 -0.63 -22.92
CA GLU A 36 9.16 -1.29 -24.19
C GLU A 36 10.67 -1.43 -24.42
N ARG A 37 11.52 -0.72 -23.66
CA ARG A 37 12.98 -0.63 -23.87
C ARG A 37 13.81 -1.29 -22.76
N GLU A 38 13.22 -2.06 -21.85
CA GLU A 38 13.94 -2.68 -20.72
C GLU A 38 15.14 -3.54 -21.14
N ASP A 39 15.20 -4.02 -22.39
CA ASP A 39 16.34 -4.76 -22.95
C ASP A 39 17.59 -3.88 -23.27
N GLU A 40 17.47 -2.55 -23.29
CA GLU A 40 18.54 -1.61 -23.68
C GLU A 40 19.05 -0.78 -22.47
N ALA A 41 19.69 -1.46 -21.52
CA ALA A 41 20.12 -0.98 -20.19
C ALA A 41 20.90 0.37 -20.12
N ALA A 42 21.35 0.96 -21.23
CA ALA A 42 22.09 2.23 -21.24
C ALA A 42 21.23 3.48 -21.51
N GLN A 43 20.08 3.36 -22.20
CA GLN A 43 19.22 4.49 -22.57
C GLN A 43 18.05 4.71 -21.60
N GLY A 44 17.62 3.66 -20.89
CA GLY A 44 16.53 3.73 -19.91
C GLY A 44 16.78 4.71 -18.75
N GLY A 45 18.05 4.97 -18.40
CA GLY A 45 18.40 5.84 -17.27
C GLY A 45 18.04 7.32 -17.45
N GLU A 46 18.27 7.90 -18.63
CA GLU A 46 17.96 9.31 -18.88
C GLU A 46 16.45 9.56 -18.99
N GLN A 47 15.72 8.64 -19.64
CA GLN A 47 14.27 8.72 -19.77
C GLN A 47 13.57 8.50 -18.43
N ALA A 48 14.02 7.54 -17.62
CA ALA A 48 13.52 7.32 -16.28
C ALA A 48 13.71 8.56 -15.38
N GLU A 49 14.86 9.21 -15.44
CA GLU A 49 15.11 10.45 -14.68
C GLU A 49 14.26 11.63 -15.19
N ALA A 50 14.02 11.71 -16.50
CA ALA A 50 13.12 12.70 -17.07
C ALA A 50 11.67 12.51 -16.60
N LEU A 51 11.19 11.26 -16.57
CA LEU A 51 9.87 10.91 -16.02
C LEU A 51 9.80 11.26 -14.53
N ALA A 52 10.80 10.87 -13.75
CA ALA A 52 10.91 11.18 -12.32
C ALA A 52 10.85 12.70 -12.07
N SER A 53 11.52 13.50 -12.90
CA SER A 53 11.49 14.96 -12.82
C SER A 53 10.09 15.54 -13.06
N LEU A 54 9.34 15.00 -14.03
CA LEU A 54 7.96 15.40 -14.31
C LEU A 54 7.03 15.04 -13.15
N VAL A 55 7.13 13.81 -12.64
CA VAL A 55 6.38 13.32 -11.49
C VAL A 55 6.64 14.20 -10.26
N ARG A 56 7.91 14.42 -9.89
CA ARG A 56 8.28 15.33 -8.80
C ARG A 56 7.68 16.71 -8.98
N LYS A 57 7.68 17.25 -10.19
CA LYS A 57 7.11 18.57 -10.45
C LYS A 57 5.60 18.60 -10.22
N ALA A 58 4.85 17.56 -10.62
CA ALA A 58 3.42 17.45 -10.39
C ALA A 58 3.09 17.29 -8.89
N ILE A 59 3.79 16.40 -8.19
CA ILE A 59 3.66 16.20 -6.73
C ILE A 59 3.87 17.51 -5.97
N ARG A 60 4.97 18.23 -6.27
CA ARG A 60 5.30 19.51 -5.60
C ARG A 60 4.25 20.60 -5.84
N LYS A 61 3.54 20.53 -6.97
CA LYS A 61 2.46 21.45 -7.31
C LYS A 61 1.09 20.99 -6.82
N LYS A 62 1.00 19.80 -6.22
CA LYS A 62 -0.25 19.14 -5.81
C LYS A 62 -1.24 18.97 -6.98
N HIS A 63 -0.70 18.60 -8.14
CA HIS A 63 -1.50 18.23 -9.30
C HIS A 63 -1.80 16.72 -9.22
N ASP A 64 -2.49 16.30 -8.17
CA ASP A 64 -2.79 14.89 -7.92
C ASP A 64 -3.67 14.30 -9.03
N GLU A 65 -4.57 15.10 -9.60
CA GLU A 65 -5.42 14.75 -10.74
C GLU A 65 -4.61 14.30 -11.96
N VAL A 66 -3.51 15.00 -12.28
CA VAL A 66 -2.63 14.64 -13.41
C VAL A 66 -1.94 13.31 -13.16
N LEU A 67 -1.55 13.04 -11.92
CA LEU A 67 -0.87 11.79 -11.54
C LEU A 67 -1.83 10.61 -11.64
N TYR A 68 -3.04 10.74 -11.11
CA TYR A 68 -4.08 9.70 -11.21
C TYR A 68 -4.49 9.45 -12.66
N GLU A 69 -4.71 10.50 -13.45
CA GLU A 69 -5.06 10.37 -14.87
C GLU A 69 -3.93 9.70 -15.66
N ALA A 70 -2.67 10.03 -15.39
CA ALA A 70 -1.53 9.39 -16.05
C ALA A 70 -1.47 7.87 -15.77
N ILE A 71 -1.67 7.49 -14.49
CA ILE A 71 -1.71 6.08 -14.08
C ILE A 71 -2.91 5.37 -14.73
N GLU A 72 -4.07 6.01 -14.77
CA GLU A 72 -5.28 5.46 -15.43
C GLU A 72 -5.08 5.26 -16.93
N LEU A 73 -4.48 6.22 -17.64
CA LEU A 73 -4.13 6.08 -19.06
C LEU A 73 -3.17 4.92 -19.27
N ALA A 74 -2.12 4.80 -18.45
CA ALA A 74 -1.17 3.70 -18.52
C ALA A 74 -1.85 2.34 -18.25
N ARG A 75 -2.77 2.27 -17.27
CA ARG A 75 -3.53 1.05 -16.91
C ARG A 75 -4.28 0.44 -18.10
N TYR A 76 -4.84 1.27 -18.98
CA TYR A 76 -5.56 0.80 -20.18
C TYR A 76 -4.68 0.66 -21.43
N THR A 77 -3.40 1.01 -21.33
CA THR A 77 -2.46 0.96 -22.45
C THR A 77 -1.55 -0.26 -22.35
N ASP A 78 -0.87 -0.41 -21.22
CA ASP A 78 0.09 -1.49 -20.97
C ASP A 78 0.29 -1.73 -19.46
N PRO A 79 0.15 -2.97 -18.95
CA PRO A 79 0.33 -3.27 -17.52
C PRO A 79 1.71 -2.95 -16.97
N LEU A 80 2.78 -3.17 -17.75
CA LEU A 80 4.16 -2.88 -17.31
C LEU A 80 4.39 -1.37 -17.19
N ALA A 81 3.95 -0.59 -18.18
CA ALA A 81 3.99 0.86 -18.15
C ALA A 81 3.21 1.42 -16.95
N CYS A 82 2.03 0.84 -16.66
CA CYS A 82 1.23 1.21 -15.49
C CYS A 82 1.97 0.96 -14.18
N ARG A 83 2.53 -0.24 -13.99
CA ARG A 83 3.32 -0.58 -12.79
C ARG A 83 4.53 0.35 -12.63
N LEU A 84 5.27 0.60 -13.72
CA LEU A 84 6.44 1.47 -13.70
C LEU A 84 6.07 2.91 -13.32
N LEU A 85 5.03 3.45 -13.94
CA LEU A 85 4.58 4.82 -13.65
C LEU A 85 4.07 4.93 -12.23
N ARG A 86 3.23 3.99 -11.79
CA ARG A 86 2.69 3.97 -10.42
C ARG A 86 3.81 3.91 -9.39
N ALA A 87 4.74 2.95 -9.53
CA ALA A 87 5.88 2.81 -8.64
C ALA A 87 6.72 4.10 -8.57
N ARG A 88 6.94 4.78 -9.72
CA ARG A 88 7.64 6.06 -9.74
C ARG A 88 6.88 7.18 -9.03
N VAL A 89 5.57 7.28 -9.22
CA VAL A 89 4.73 8.28 -8.54
C VAL A 89 4.73 8.05 -7.04
N GLU A 90 4.55 6.81 -6.61
CA GLU A 90 4.52 6.40 -5.21
C GLU A 90 5.86 6.63 -4.50
N GLU A 91 6.98 6.25 -5.13
CA GLU A 91 8.32 6.49 -4.60
C GLU A 91 8.59 7.99 -4.39
N GLU A 92 8.28 8.83 -5.38
CA GLU A 92 8.51 10.28 -5.32
C GLU A 92 7.54 11.02 -4.38
N ALA A 93 6.40 10.41 -4.07
CA ALA A 93 5.44 10.93 -3.11
C ALA A 93 5.79 10.56 -1.68
N ALA A 94 6.34 9.35 -1.47
CA ALA A 94 6.67 8.80 -0.16
C ALA A 94 8.13 9.04 0.28
N THR A 95 8.99 9.59 -0.58
CA THR A 95 10.38 9.93 -0.26
C THR A 95 10.73 11.39 -0.58
N LEU A 96 11.67 11.96 0.18
CA LEU A 96 12.16 13.32 -0.06
C LEU A 96 13.64 13.44 0.33
N ARG A 97 14.47 13.88 -0.62
CA ARG A 97 15.86 14.26 -0.36
C ARG A 97 16.01 15.73 -0.02
N ILE A 98 16.79 16.01 1.02
CA ILE A 98 16.97 17.33 1.61
C ILE A 98 18.44 17.59 1.85
N ARG A 99 18.92 18.73 1.32
CA ARG A 99 20.24 19.25 1.64
C ARG A 99 20.08 20.66 2.20
N ARG A 100 20.60 20.90 3.40
CA ARG A 100 20.66 22.25 4.00
C ARG A 100 22.08 22.80 3.84
N ASP A 101 22.20 23.95 3.20
CA ASP A 101 23.47 24.64 2.95
C ASP A 101 24.53 23.69 2.34
N ASP A 102 25.77 23.75 2.82
CA ASP A 102 26.87 22.84 2.47
C ASP A 102 26.90 21.56 3.35
N GLY A 103 25.77 21.23 3.99
CA GLY A 103 25.63 20.09 4.87
C GLY A 103 25.45 18.75 4.16
N PRO A 104 25.42 17.64 4.91
CA PRO A 104 25.13 16.33 4.35
C PRO A 104 23.72 16.26 3.76
N GLU A 105 23.54 15.38 2.80
CA GLU A 105 22.23 15.06 2.24
C GLU A 105 21.49 14.07 3.15
N TYR A 106 20.24 14.40 3.43
CA TYR A 106 19.32 13.55 4.16
C TYR A 106 18.23 13.06 3.23
N GLU A 107 17.68 11.90 3.55
CA GLU A 107 16.50 11.32 2.95
C GLU A 107 15.46 11.16 4.06
N ILE A 108 14.22 11.56 3.79
CA ILE A 108 13.08 11.24 4.65
C ILE A 108 12.09 10.38 3.89
N ASP A 109 11.62 9.33 4.53
CA ASP A 109 10.62 8.42 3.99
C ASP A 109 9.38 8.38 4.88
N ALA A 110 8.22 8.17 4.26
CA ALA A 110 6.99 7.79 4.94
C ALA A 110 6.83 6.27 4.85
N PHE A 111 6.61 5.63 5.99
CA PHE A 111 6.40 4.18 6.08
C PHE A 111 5.10 3.87 6.82
N LEU A 112 4.50 2.73 6.51
CA LEU A 112 3.40 2.18 7.28
C LEU A 112 3.81 0.85 7.90
N VAL A 113 3.24 0.58 9.07
CA VAL A 113 3.16 -0.76 9.65
C VAL A 113 1.69 -1.17 9.61
N PRO A 114 1.26 -2.01 8.65
CA PRO A 114 -0.09 -2.52 8.63
C PRO A 114 -0.24 -3.61 9.70
N LEU A 115 -1.39 -3.67 10.34
CA LEU A 115 -1.70 -4.71 11.32
C LEU A 115 -3.20 -5.01 11.35
N PHE A 116 -3.53 -6.28 11.52
CA PHE A 116 -4.86 -6.70 11.88
C PHE A 116 -5.00 -6.75 13.39
N VAL A 117 -6.05 -6.12 13.88
CA VAL A 117 -6.44 -6.21 15.28
C VAL A 117 -7.71 -7.02 15.39
N ARG A 118 -7.60 -8.20 15.99
CA ARG A 118 -8.77 -8.96 16.41
C ARG A 118 -9.16 -8.51 17.80
N SER A 119 -10.43 -8.21 18.02
CA SER A 119 -10.93 -7.78 19.32
C SER A 119 -12.36 -8.26 19.56
N GLN A 120 -12.76 -8.29 20.83
CA GLN A 120 -14.17 -8.35 21.22
C GLN A 120 -14.67 -6.90 21.42
N GLY A 121 -15.76 -6.54 20.74
CA GLY A 121 -16.36 -5.21 20.82
C GLY A 121 -15.72 -4.12 19.97
N GLY A 122 -14.76 -4.46 19.10
CA GLY A 122 -14.05 -3.50 18.25
C GLY A 122 -13.09 -2.56 19.01
N LEU A 123 -12.32 -1.79 18.25
CA LEU A 123 -11.48 -0.73 18.77
C LEU A 123 -12.29 0.54 19.08
N ASP A 124 -11.84 1.31 20.08
CA ASP A 124 -12.37 2.65 20.38
C ASP A 124 -11.26 3.70 20.24
N ALA A 125 -11.42 4.64 19.31
CA ALA A 125 -10.44 5.69 19.04
C ALA A 125 -10.06 6.48 20.29
N ARG A 126 -10.98 6.63 21.26
CA ARG A 126 -10.77 7.37 22.51
C ARG A 126 -9.90 6.61 23.52
N GLU A 127 -9.71 5.32 23.33
CA GLU A 127 -8.84 4.48 24.15
C GLU A 127 -7.41 4.43 23.61
N THR A 128 -7.20 4.83 22.36
CA THR A 128 -5.91 4.72 21.70
C THR A 128 -4.92 5.79 22.19
N PHE A 129 -3.64 5.43 22.16
CA PHE A 129 -2.47 6.23 22.49
C PHE A 129 -2.50 6.89 23.88
N GLN A 130 -3.26 6.32 24.83
CA GLN A 130 -3.35 6.81 26.21
C GLN A 130 -2.14 6.38 27.07
N ASP A 131 -1.45 5.31 26.69
CA ASP A 131 -0.25 4.82 27.37
C ASP A 131 1.03 5.41 26.76
N GLU A 132 1.41 6.60 27.23
CA GLU A 132 2.59 7.33 26.72
C GLU A 132 3.90 6.53 26.86
N ALA A 133 4.01 5.69 27.89
CA ALA A 133 5.20 4.87 28.12
C ALA A 133 5.29 3.73 27.10
N ALA A 134 4.17 3.05 26.82
CA ALA A 134 4.12 2.04 25.77
C ALA A 134 4.39 2.66 24.39
N PHE A 135 3.81 3.83 24.11
CA PHE A 135 4.04 4.55 22.86
C PHE A 135 5.52 4.96 22.70
N GLY A 136 6.14 5.53 23.73
CA GLY A 136 7.56 5.90 23.71
C GLY A 136 8.49 4.70 23.50
N ALA A 137 8.18 3.56 24.13
CA ALA A 137 8.90 2.31 23.92
C ALA A 137 8.73 1.77 22.50
N LEU A 138 7.50 1.80 21.96
CA LEU A 138 7.21 1.42 20.58
C LEU A 138 7.98 2.29 19.59
N ALA A 139 7.97 3.62 19.76
CA ALA A 139 8.71 4.52 18.87
C ALA A 139 10.23 4.26 18.90
N SER A 140 10.80 4.02 20.08
CA SER A 140 12.25 3.73 20.24
C SER A 140 12.63 2.36 19.66
N SER A 141 11.69 1.40 19.67
CA SER A 141 11.94 0.01 19.30
C SER A 141 12.46 -0.17 17.87
N PHE A 142 12.11 0.72 16.93
CA PHE A 142 12.59 0.68 15.55
C PHE A 142 14.12 0.72 15.47
N GLN A 143 14.76 1.54 16.32
CA GLN A 143 16.22 1.64 16.37
C GLN A 143 16.81 0.55 17.27
N ASP A 144 16.16 0.25 18.39
CA ASP A 144 16.66 -0.74 19.35
C ASP A 144 16.72 -2.16 18.76
N HIS A 145 15.81 -2.49 17.84
CA HIS A 145 15.75 -3.80 17.16
C HIS A 145 16.39 -3.78 15.76
N GLY A 146 16.99 -2.65 15.35
CA GLY A 146 17.69 -2.55 14.07
C GLY A 146 16.77 -2.65 12.84
N LEU A 147 15.54 -2.16 12.95
CA LEU A 147 14.70 -1.87 11.76
C LEU A 147 15.13 -0.57 11.09
N ASP A 148 15.72 0.32 11.88
CA ASP A 148 16.32 1.57 11.45
C ASP A 148 17.77 1.71 11.99
N SER A 149 18.57 2.54 11.32
CA SER A 149 19.91 2.91 11.74
C SER A 149 19.89 3.69 13.07
N LYS A 150 20.91 3.46 13.90
CA LYS A 150 21.14 4.23 15.14
C LYS A 150 21.35 5.73 14.88
N GLY A 151 21.74 6.10 13.66
CA GLY A 151 21.96 7.49 13.25
C GLY A 151 20.72 8.17 12.66
N ALA A 152 19.65 7.43 12.38
CA ALA A 152 18.42 8.00 11.86
C ALA A 152 17.58 8.64 12.97
N LYS A 153 16.53 9.34 12.55
CA LYS A 153 15.48 9.84 13.44
C LYS A 153 14.15 9.29 12.95
N VAL A 154 13.51 8.50 13.80
CA VAL A 154 12.18 7.93 13.53
C VAL A 154 11.15 8.68 14.35
N VAL A 155 10.03 9.03 13.73
CA VAL A 155 8.83 9.50 14.43
C VAL A 155 7.66 8.62 14.01
N LEU A 156 6.88 8.17 14.99
CA LEU A 156 5.61 7.51 14.77
C LEU A 156 4.50 8.50 15.11
N LEU A 157 3.42 8.53 14.33
CA LEU A 157 2.25 9.34 14.67
C LEU A 157 1.45 8.66 15.79
N GLN A 158 0.91 9.46 16.71
CA GLN A 158 0.03 8.99 17.78
C GLN A 158 -1.40 8.75 17.28
N HIS A 159 -1.53 8.00 16.18
CA HIS A 159 -2.79 7.66 15.56
C HIS A 159 -2.67 6.33 14.83
N ALA A 160 -3.69 5.48 14.98
CA ALA A 160 -3.80 4.23 14.24
C ALA A 160 -4.81 4.48 13.13
N TYR A 161 -4.32 4.68 11.91
CA TYR A 161 -5.16 5.03 10.77
C TYR A 161 -6.04 3.83 10.39
N ASP A 162 -7.30 4.08 10.02
CA ASP A 162 -8.07 3.11 9.23
C ASP A 162 -7.72 3.20 7.73
N LEU A 163 -8.22 2.24 6.95
CA LEU A 163 -8.00 2.24 5.51
C LEU A 163 -8.57 3.50 4.83
N ALA A 164 -9.74 3.98 5.26
CA ALA A 164 -10.34 5.16 4.67
C ALA A 164 -9.46 6.40 4.87
N GLU A 165 -8.94 6.64 6.07
CA GLU A 165 -8.01 7.74 6.34
C GLU A 165 -6.74 7.62 5.49
N ILE A 166 -6.16 6.42 5.36
CA ILE A 166 -5.01 6.18 4.48
C ILE A 166 -5.34 6.46 3.00
N ASP A 167 -6.51 6.03 2.52
CA ASP A 167 -6.97 6.28 1.15
C ASP A 167 -7.18 7.77 0.83
N HIS A 168 -7.51 8.56 1.84
CA HIS A 168 -7.67 10.01 1.68
C HIS A 168 -6.34 10.79 1.60
N ILE A 169 -5.19 10.14 1.81
CA ILE A 169 -3.88 10.77 1.69
C ILE A 169 -3.43 10.70 0.22
N ALA A 170 -3.68 11.77 -0.53
CA ALA A 170 -3.21 11.93 -1.90
C ALA A 170 -1.67 12.10 -1.99
N TYR A 171 -1.07 11.86 -3.17
CA TYR A 171 0.38 11.93 -3.39
C TYR A 171 1.01 13.27 -2.95
N GLY A 172 0.43 14.38 -3.37
CA GLY A 172 0.86 15.73 -3.00
C GLY A 172 0.65 16.04 -1.51
N THR A 173 -0.30 15.36 -0.85
CA THR A 173 -0.56 15.47 0.59
C THR A 173 0.52 14.72 1.37
N LEU A 174 0.81 13.47 1.02
CA LEU A 174 1.89 12.69 1.65
C LEU A 174 3.25 13.40 1.50
N HIS A 175 3.55 13.92 0.31
CA HIS A 175 4.79 14.65 0.08
C HIS A 175 4.87 15.94 0.91
N GLN A 176 3.74 16.59 1.17
CA GLN A 176 3.69 17.73 2.08
C GLN A 176 3.90 17.30 3.54
N MET A 177 3.34 16.16 3.96
CA MET A 177 3.58 15.59 5.30
C MET A 177 5.08 15.28 5.51
N LEU A 178 5.78 14.76 4.51
CA LEU A 178 7.24 14.57 4.57
C LEU A 178 8.00 15.86 4.86
N ARG A 179 7.59 16.98 4.24
CA ARG A 179 8.22 18.28 4.50
C ARG A 179 7.99 18.75 5.92
N GLU A 180 6.79 18.56 6.46
CA GLU A 180 6.44 18.92 7.84
C GLU A 180 7.19 18.05 8.85
N ALA A 181 7.25 16.74 8.60
CA ALA A 181 8.03 15.79 9.40
C ALA A 181 9.52 16.12 9.36
N ALA A 182 10.09 16.37 8.18
CA ALA A 182 11.50 16.74 8.06
C ALA A 182 11.83 18.07 8.74
N ALA A 183 10.96 19.07 8.62
CA ALA A 183 11.13 20.34 9.31
C ALA A 183 11.20 20.12 10.83
N SER A 184 10.32 19.28 11.36
CA SER A 184 10.26 18.91 12.79
C SER A 184 11.49 18.10 13.24
N LEU A 185 11.93 17.13 12.44
CA LEU A 185 13.07 16.25 12.78
C LEU A 185 14.43 16.94 12.64
N MET A 186 14.54 17.95 11.78
CA MET A 186 15.80 18.70 11.58
C MET A 186 15.93 19.93 12.49
N ASP A 187 14.82 20.53 12.93
CA ASP A 187 14.83 21.67 13.85
C ASP A 187 14.88 21.20 15.32
N LYS A 188 15.36 22.05 16.21
CA LYS A 188 15.31 21.84 17.67
C LYS A 188 13.97 22.29 18.26
N LYS A 189 13.23 23.14 17.55
CA LYS A 189 11.90 23.62 17.94
C LYS A 189 10.83 22.83 17.23
N LEU A 190 9.75 22.51 17.95
CA LEU A 190 8.55 21.94 17.39
C LEU A 190 8.03 22.83 16.26
N GLN A 191 7.86 22.25 15.08
CA GLN A 191 7.27 22.92 13.93
C GLN A 191 5.79 22.56 13.84
N PRO A 192 4.92 23.48 13.39
CA PRO A 192 3.55 23.13 13.05
C PRO A 192 3.53 22.08 11.94
N ALA A 193 2.64 21.09 12.07
CA ALA A 193 2.44 20.05 11.07
C ALA A 193 0.94 19.93 10.69
N PRO A 194 0.35 21.01 10.14
CA PRO A 194 -1.09 21.07 9.91
C PRO A 194 -1.59 20.04 8.91
N THR A 195 -0.76 19.61 7.95
CA THR A 195 -1.16 18.57 6.98
C THR A 195 -1.19 17.20 7.65
N ILE A 196 -0.23 16.91 8.53
CA ILE A 196 -0.23 15.71 9.38
C ILE A 196 -1.42 15.72 10.35
N GLU A 197 -1.73 16.86 10.96
CA GLU A 197 -2.91 17.00 11.82
C GLU A 197 -4.22 16.75 11.05
N ALA A 198 -4.34 17.27 9.83
CA ALA A 198 -5.53 17.10 9.01
C ALA A 198 -5.69 15.70 8.38
N SER A 199 -4.64 14.86 8.37
CA SER A 199 -4.75 13.48 7.90
C SER A 199 -5.47 12.57 8.91
N MET A 200 -5.51 12.93 10.18
CA MET A 200 -6.19 12.21 11.26
C MET A 200 -7.66 12.65 11.35
N ARG A 201 -8.49 12.18 10.43
CA ARG A 201 -9.89 12.62 10.28
C ARG A 201 -10.84 11.94 11.28
N GLY A 202 -10.37 10.88 11.93
CA GLY A 202 -11.18 9.98 12.75
C GLY A 202 -11.63 8.78 11.94
N TRP A 203 -11.75 7.64 12.62
CA TRP A 203 -12.14 6.39 12.00
C TRP A 203 -13.54 6.43 11.41
N THR A 204 -13.68 5.77 10.28
CA THR A 204 -14.92 5.55 9.56
C THR A 204 -15.51 4.19 9.93
N GLY A 205 -16.81 4.00 9.67
CA GLY A 205 -17.53 2.76 9.97
C GLY A 205 -18.43 2.82 11.20
N GLU A 206 -19.30 1.83 11.34
CA GLU A 206 -20.18 1.69 12.50
C GLU A 206 -19.43 1.02 13.66
N PRO A 207 -19.69 1.41 14.92
CA PRO A 207 -19.14 0.71 16.07
C PRO A 207 -19.55 -0.77 16.08
N VAL A 208 -18.60 -1.63 16.41
CA VAL A 208 -18.87 -3.06 16.59
C VAL A 208 -19.57 -3.29 17.93
N ALA A 209 -20.57 -4.18 17.96
CA ALA A 209 -21.30 -4.47 19.19
C ALA A 209 -20.38 -5.14 20.22
N PRO A 210 -20.54 -4.90 21.54
CA PRO A 210 -19.62 -5.39 22.57
C PRO A 210 -19.41 -6.91 22.59
N ASP A 211 -20.39 -7.69 22.14
CA ASP A 211 -20.37 -9.14 22.09
C ASP A 211 -19.87 -9.72 20.75
N GLU A 212 -19.66 -8.87 19.74
CA GLU A 212 -19.18 -9.27 18.42
C GLU A 212 -17.64 -9.31 18.38
N THR A 213 -17.12 -10.21 17.55
CA THR A 213 -15.69 -10.25 17.21
C THR A 213 -15.43 -9.35 16.01
N ALA A 214 -14.51 -8.41 16.16
CA ALA A 214 -14.02 -7.56 15.08
C ALA A 214 -12.67 -8.06 14.58
N LEU A 215 -12.41 -7.88 13.29
CA LEU A 215 -11.07 -7.94 12.71
C LEU A 215 -10.88 -6.65 11.91
N GLU A 216 -9.99 -5.78 12.38
CA GLU A 216 -9.83 -4.43 11.84
C GLU A 216 -8.41 -4.24 11.31
N LEU A 217 -8.30 -3.83 10.04
CA LEU A 217 -7.02 -3.40 9.46
C LEU A 217 -6.71 -1.98 9.94
N ARG A 218 -5.54 -1.81 10.55
CA ARG A 218 -5.03 -0.54 11.04
C ARG A 218 -3.62 -0.30 10.53
N PHE A 219 -3.24 0.97 10.43
CA PHE A 219 -1.91 1.36 9.99
C PHE A 219 -1.26 2.29 11.02
N LEU A 220 -0.04 1.94 11.45
CA LEU A 220 0.82 2.87 12.14
C LEU A 220 1.66 3.62 11.11
N LEU A 221 1.45 4.94 11.00
CA LEU A 221 2.20 5.80 10.09
C LEU A 221 3.39 6.44 10.80
N GLY A 222 4.57 6.32 10.21
CA GLY A 222 5.78 6.95 10.69
C GLY A 222 6.61 7.59 9.58
N PHE A 223 7.59 8.38 10.01
CA PHE A 223 8.59 8.99 9.14
C PHE A 223 9.99 8.67 9.66
N SER A 224 10.88 8.29 8.75
CA SER A 224 12.30 8.08 9.08
C SER A 224 13.16 9.07 8.31
N LEU A 225 13.94 9.88 9.04
CA LEU A 225 14.95 10.78 8.49
C LEU A 225 16.33 10.18 8.71
N LYS A 226 17.02 9.85 7.62
CA LYS A 226 18.34 9.21 7.60
C LYS A 226 19.31 10.01 6.74
N ARG A 227 20.60 9.75 6.89
CA ARG A 227 21.59 10.27 5.92
C ARG A 227 21.51 9.46 4.63
N ALA A 228 21.62 10.12 3.49
CA ALA A 228 21.58 9.46 2.19
C ALA A 228 22.76 8.49 1.97
N ASP A 229 23.87 8.65 2.71
CA ASP A 229 25.06 7.81 2.66
C ASP A 229 25.16 6.78 3.81
N ASP A 230 24.08 6.57 4.57
CA ASP A 230 24.09 5.64 5.70
C ASP A 230 24.24 4.17 5.23
N PRO A 231 25.33 3.47 5.64
CA PRO A 231 25.61 2.11 5.17
C PRO A 231 24.55 1.09 5.60
N PHE A 232 23.74 1.37 6.62
CA PHE A 232 22.63 0.50 7.03
C PHE A 232 21.64 0.25 5.88
N TYR A 233 21.47 1.24 5.02
CA TYR A 233 20.50 1.24 3.91
C TYR A 233 21.09 0.80 2.58
N ARG A 234 22.39 0.48 2.54
CA ARG A 234 23.07 0.13 1.30
C ARG A 234 22.84 -1.35 0.99
N VAL A 235 21.89 -1.62 0.09
CA VAL A 235 21.68 -2.95 -0.48
C VAL A 235 22.93 -3.35 -1.30
N PRO A 236 23.49 -4.54 -1.06
CA PRO A 236 24.56 -5.08 -1.91
C PRO A 236 24.13 -5.19 -3.37
N ARG A 237 25.08 -5.06 -4.31
CA ARG A 237 24.79 -5.07 -5.75
C ARG A 237 24.72 -6.47 -6.34
N ASP A 238 25.34 -7.44 -5.67
CA ASP A 238 25.27 -8.84 -6.06
C ASP A 238 24.00 -9.49 -5.48
N GLU A 239 23.40 -10.38 -6.26
CA GLU A 239 22.14 -11.06 -5.94
C GLU A 239 22.20 -11.76 -4.57
N ALA A 240 23.21 -12.59 -4.34
CA ALA A 240 23.39 -13.30 -3.06
C ALA A 240 23.51 -12.35 -1.85
N GLY A 241 24.22 -11.24 -2.01
CA GLY A 241 24.34 -10.20 -0.99
C GLY A 241 23.02 -9.46 -0.76
N SER A 242 22.27 -9.15 -1.82
CA SER A 242 20.94 -8.54 -1.75
C SER A 242 19.96 -9.45 -1.00
N ASP A 243 19.91 -10.74 -1.36
CA ASP A 243 19.05 -11.73 -0.72
C ASP A 243 19.38 -11.88 0.77
N ALA A 244 20.66 -11.99 1.11
CA ALA A 244 21.10 -12.05 2.50
C ALA A 244 20.73 -10.78 3.29
N TYR A 245 20.80 -9.61 2.66
CA TYR A 245 20.42 -8.34 3.27
C TYR A 245 18.92 -8.30 3.59
N PHE A 246 18.06 -8.66 2.64
CA PHE A 246 16.61 -8.67 2.83
C PHE A 246 16.15 -9.79 3.78
N ALA A 247 16.75 -10.98 3.70
CA ALA A 247 16.47 -12.08 4.63
C ALA A 247 16.79 -11.67 6.08
N ALA A 248 17.95 -11.04 6.32
CA ALA A 248 18.31 -10.55 7.65
C ALA A 248 17.40 -9.42 8.12
N ARG A 249 16.94 -8.53 7.22
CA ARG A 249 15.95 -7.49 7.54
C ARG A 249 14.62 -8.11 7.96
N MET A 250 14.17 -9.13 7.24
CA MET A 250 12.95 -9.87 7.52
C MET A 250 13.02 -10.60 8.87
N GLU A 251 14.15 -11.22 9.19
CA GLU A 251 14.36 -11.86 10.50
C GLU A 251 14.27 -10.84 11.65
N ARG A 252 14.94 -9.68 11.52
CA ARG A 252 14.83 -8.59 12.52
C ARG A 252 13.40 -8.10 12.66
N TYR A 253 12.67 -7.98 11.55
CA TYR A 253 11.28 -7.56 11.57
C TYR A 253 10.38 -8.56 12.29
N ARG A 254 10.52 -9.87 12.04
CA ARG A 254 9.75 -10.91 12.77
C ARG A 254 10.04 -10.89 14.27
N ALA A 255 11.31 -10.76 14.66
CA ALA A 255 11.67 -10.65 16.07
C ALA A 255 11.09 -9.37 16.70
N TRP A 256 11.08 -8.26 15.95
CA TRP A 256 10.49 -7.01 16.39
C TRP A 256 8.98 -7.13 16.61
N THR A 257 8.21 -7.72 15.69
CA THR A 257 6.75 -7.83 15.82
C THR A 257 6.36 -8.62 17.07
N GLU A 258 7.06 -9.71 17.37
CA GLU A 258 6.86 -10.48 18.61
C GLU A 258 7.15 -9.63 19.86
N ALA A 259 8.25 -8.86 19.85
CA ALA A 259 8.65 -8.03 20.97
C ALA A 259 7.69 -6.86 21.23
N VAL A 260 7.15 -6.26 20.16
CA VAL A 260 6.32 -5.04 20.27
C VAL A 260 4.82 -5.29 20.29
N ALA A 261 4.33 -6.50 19.97
CA ALA A 261 2.89 -6.80 20.01
C ALA A 261 2.21 -6.39 21.33
N PRO A 262 2.79 -6.67 22.53
CA PRO A 262 2.20 -6.21 23.79
C PRO A 262 2.22 -4.69 23.97
N LEU A 263 3.20 -3.99 23.39
CA LEU A 263 3.26 -2.53 23.40
C LEU A 263 2.17 -1.95 22.51
N VAL A 264 1.97 -2.50 21.30
CA VAL A 264 0.91 -2.07 20.39
C VAL A 264 -0.47 -2.32 20.99
N ALA A 265 -0.72 -3.47 21.62
CA ALA A 265 -1.98 -3.72 22.30
C ALA A 265 -2.29 -2.66 23.40
N ARG A 266 -1.28 -2.29 24.20
CA ARG A 266 -1.40 -1.21 25.21
C ARG A 266 -1.60 0.17 24.61
N VAL A 267 -1.05 0.40 23.42
CA VAL A 267 -1.27 1.64 22.67
C VAL A 267 -2.68 1.69 22.10
N LEU A 268 -3.28 0.57 21.72
CA LEU A 268 -4.59 0.55 21.03
C LEU A 268 -5.81 0.45 21.95
N ALA A 269 -5.66 -0.08 23.17
CA ALA A 269 -6.78 -0.21 24.11
C ALA A 269 -6.36 -0.07 25.58
N ARG A 270 -7.34 0.26 26.43
CA ARG A 270 -7.19 0.28 27.89
C ARG A 270 -7.05 -1.11 28.50
N GLU A 271 -7.70 -2.09 27.89
CA GLU A 271 -7.68 -3.52 28.26
C GLU A 271 -6.94 -4.28 27.14
N PRO A 272 -5.60 -4.24 27.10
CA PRO A 272 -4.81 -4.78 25.97
C PRO A 272 -4.98 -6.29 25.77
N GLU A 273 -5.32 -7.04 26.83
CA GLU A 273 -5.55 -8.48 26.80
C GLU A 273 -6.76 -8.92 25.95
N ARG A 274 -7.66 -7.98 25.62
CA ARG A 274 -8.78 -8.25 24.71
C ARG A 274 -8.39 -8.22 23.23
N LEU A 275 -7.15 -7.80 22.93
CA LEU A 275 -6.65 -7.63 21.58
C LEU A 275 -5.69 -8.76 21.20
N GLU A 276 -5.84 -9.26 19.98
CA GLU A 276 -4.79 -9.99 19.28
C GLU A 276 -4.30 -9.12 18.12
N VAL A 277 -2.99 -8.88 18.07
CA VAL A 277 -2.35 -8.02 17.08
C VAL A 277 -1.52 -8.88 16.14
N ASN A 278 -1.84 -8.84 14.85
CA ASN A 278 -1.14 -9.55 13.80
C ASN A 278 -0.55 -8.53 12.82
N PHE A 279 0.77 -8.46 12.75
CA PHE A 279 1.47 -7.49 11.89
C PHE A 279 1.61 -8.02 10.46
N LEU A 280 1.41 -7.13 9.50
CA LEU A 280 1.92 -7.27 8.13
C LEU A 280 3.26 -6.56 8.00
N TYR A 281 4.01 -6.83 6.94
CA TYR A 281 5.36 -6.32 6.79
C TYR A 281 5.39 -4.78 6.72
N GLN A 282 6.41 -4.19 7.35
CA GLN A 282 6.65 -2.74 7.30
C GLN A 282 7.35 -2.38 6.00
N ASP A 283 6.78 -1.43 5.28
CA ASP A 283 7.31 -0.94 4.00
C ASP A 283 7.09 0.57 3.85
N LEU A 284 7.58 1.15 2.76
CA LEU A 284 7.17 2.48 2.31
C LEU A 284 5.65 2.57 2.19
N PHE A 285 5.14 3.79 2.32
CA PHE A 285 3.72 4.07 2.48
C PHE A 285 2.80 3.28 1.55
N TYR A 286 3.07 3.28 0.25
CA TYR A 286 2.18 2.66 -0.73
C TYR A 286 2.33 1.14 -0.80
N GLY A 287 3.55 0.58 -0.72
CA GLY A 287 3.75 -0.87 -0.69
C GLY A 287 3.11 -1.52 0.54
N ALA A 288 3.25 -0.91 1.72
CA ALA A 288 2.62 -1.39 2.94
C ALA A 288 1.08 -1.25 2.89
N LYS A 289 0.57 -0.16 2.29
CA LYS A 289 -0.87 0.01 2.05
C LYS A 289 -1.40 -1.09 1.14
N GLU A 290 -0.75 -1.32 0.00
CA GLU A 290 -1.12 -2.35 -0.99
C GLU A 290 -1.16 -3.72 -0.33
N GLN A 291 -0.14 -4.10 0.44
CA GLN A 291 -0.12 -5.35 1.19
C GLN A 291 -1.30 -5.46 2.17
N GLY A 292 -1.61 -4.39 2.91
CA GLY A 292 -2.75 -4.36 3.82
C GLY A 292 -4.09 -4.57 3.12
N VAL A 293 -4.29 -3.93 1.98
CA VAL A 293 -5.51 -4.05 1.17
C VAL A 293 -5.64 -5.43 0.54
N ALA A 294 -4.54 -5.96 -0.02
CA ALA A 294 -4.51 -7.29 -0.62
C ALA A 294 -4.87 -8.38 0.40
N GLU A 295 -4.25 -8.35 1.58
CA GLU A 295 -4.54 -9.31 2.64
C GLU A 295 -5.98 -9.16 3.16
N LEU A 296 -6.49 -7.93 3.32
CA LEU A 296 -7.89 -7.71 3.71
C LEU A 296 -8.87 -8.28 2.69
N ALA A 297 -8.59 -8.14 1.38
CA ALA A 297 -9.39 -8.72 0.32
C ALA A 297 -9.37 -10.26 0.38
N THR A 298 -8.19 -10.87 0.54
CA THR A 298 -8.02 -12.32 0.68
C THR A 298 -8.77 -12.84 1.92
N LEU A 299 -8.66 -12.19 3.07
CA LEU A 299 -9.43 -12.55 4.28
C LEU A 299 -10.94 -12.42 4.08
N GLY A 300 -11.39 -11.41 3.32
CA GLY A 300 -12.80 -11.24 2.95
C GLY A 300 -13.33 -12.43 2.15
N VAL A 301 -12.57 -12.88 1.15
CA VAL A 301 -12.89 -14.07 0.34
C VAL A 301 -12.95 -15.33 1.20
N LEU A 302 -11.97 -15.54 2.10
CA LEU A 302 -11.97 -16.69 3.01
C LEU A 302 -13.15 -16.66 3.98
N ALA A 303 -13.52 -15.49 4.48
CA ALA A 303 -14.69 -15.33 5.35
C ALA A 303 -15.99 -15.65 4.61
N GLU A 304 -16.12 -15.25 3.35
CA GLU A 304 -17.27 -15.60 2.51
C GLU A 304 -17.32 -17.09 2.19
N ALA A 305 -16.18 -17.70 1.84
CA ALA A 305 -16.09 -19.14 1.60
C ALA A 305 -16.50 -19.93 2.85
N LYS A 306 -15.99 -19.56 4.04
CA LYS A 306 -16.40 -20.18 5.31
C LYS A 306 -17.89 -20.03 5.59
N ARG A 307 -18.49 -18.86 5.33
CA ARG A 307 -19.94 -18.65 5.48
C ARG A 307 -20.74 -19.54 4.53
N LEU A 308 -20.27 -19.69 3.29
CA LEU A 308 -20.92 -20.55 2.30
C LEU A 308 -20.86 -22.03 2.73
N LEU A 309 -19.70 -22.52 3.17
CA LEU A 309 -19.53 -23.87 3.69
C LEU A 309 -20.47 -24.13 4.89
N ALA A 310 -20.49 -23.20 5.86
CA ALA A 310 -21.35 -23.32 7.03
C ALA A 310 -22.85 -23.28 6.69
N ALA A 311 -23.27 -22.40 5.78
CA ALA A 311 -24.67 -22.30 5.35
C ALA A 311 -25.18 -23.56 4.62
N LYS A 312 -24.27 -24.33 4.04
CA LYS A 312 -24.56 -25.57 3.33
C LYS A 312 -24.28 -26.83 4.15
N ASP A 313 -23.83 -26.69 5.40
CA ASP A 313 -23.42 -27.79 6.29
C ASP A 313 -22.36 -28.70 5.65
N LEU A 314 -21.37 -28.09 5.01
CA LEU A 314 -20.31 -28.78 4.27
C LEU A 314 -19.02 -28.83 5.08
N ALA A 315 -18.46 -30.02 5.23
CA ALA A 315 -17.12 -30.20 5.74
C ALA A 315 -16.09 -29.76 4.67
N PRO A 316 -15.07 -28.95 5.01
CA PRO A 316 -14.08 -28.47 4.04
C PRO A 316 -13.41 -29.61 3.23
N ASP A 317 -13.10 -30.73 3.89
CA ASP A 317 -12.46 -31.91 3.28
C ASP A 317 -13.36 -32.70 2.31
N ALA A 318 -14.62 -32.28 2.16
CA ALA A 318 -15.56 -32.79 1.18
C ALA A 318 -15.84 -31.79 0.04
N VAL A 319 -15.01 -30.75 -0.09
CA VAL A 319 -15.19 -29.66 -1.05
C VAL A 319 -13.94 -29.50 -1.91
N HIS A 320 -14.16 -29.32 -3.22
CA HIS A 320 -13.14 -28.92 -4.18
C HIS A 320 -13.42 -27.48 -4.66
N ALA A 321 -12.39 -26.66 -4.84
CA ALA A 321 -12.54 -25.33 -5.44
C ALA A 321 -11.91 -25.27 -6.84
N ALA A 322 -12.58 -24.62 -7.78
CA ALA A 322 -11.94 -24.23 -9.04
C ALA A 322 -11.84 -22.71 -9.13
N VAL A 323 -10.65 -22.20 -9.44
CA VAL A 323 -10.32 -20.77 -9.57
C VAL A 323 -10.12 -20.44 -11.04
N ALA A 324 -10.74 -19.37 -11.52
CA ALA A 324 -10.47 -18.85 -12.86
C ALA A 324 -10.59 -17.32 -12.90
N PRO A 325 -9.80 -16.64 -13.76
CA PRO A 325 -10.02 -15.24 -14.07
C PRO A 325 -11.28 -15.05 -14.89
N LEU A 326 -12.01 -13.98 -14.61
CA LEU A 326 -13.15 -13.51 -15.38
C LEU A 326 -12.93 -12.06 -15.78
N ASP A 327 -12.98 -11.83 -17.08
CA ASP A 327 -12.98 -10.49 -17.66
C ASP A 327 -14.41 -9.91 -17.61
N MET A 328 -14.57 -8.83 -16.84
CA MET A 328 -15.82 -8.11 -16.68
C MET A 328 -15.82 -6.79 -17.48
N GLY A 329 -14.95 -6.69 -18.49
CA GLY A 329 -14.78 -5.54 -19.37
C GLY A 329 -13.88 -4.48 -18.77
N GLU A 330 -14.31 -3.82 -17.70
CA GLU A 330 -13.54 -2.73 -17.06
C GLU A 330 -12.66 -3.20 -15.90
N HIS A 331 -12.83 -4.45 -15.46
CA HIS A 331 -12.13 -5.04 -14.33
C HIS A 331 -11.98 -6.56 -14.54
N VAL A 332 -10.95 -7.12 -13.91
CA VAL A 332 -10.76 -8.58 -13.82
C VAL A 332 -11.11 -9.00 -12.40
N VAL A 333 -11.80 -10.13 -12.27
CA VAL A 333 -12.02 -10.79 -10.97
C VAL A 333 -11.50 -12.21 -11.03
N LEU A 334 -10.93 -12.70 -9.94
CA LEU A 334 -10.69 -14.12 -9.74
C LEU A 334 -11.92 -14.70 -9.04
N ARG A 335 -12.63 -15.59 -9.73
CA ARG A 335 -13.76 -16.32 -9.16
C ARG A 335 -13.32 -17.71 -8.72
N ALA A 336 -13.66 -18.07 -7.49
CA ALA A 336 -13.56 -19.43 -6.99
C ALA A 336 -14.95 -20.04 -6.83
N ASN A 337 -15.22 -21.09 -7.60
CA ASN A 337 -16.45 -21.89 -7.48
C ASN A 337 -16.18 -23.08 -6.55
N LEU A 338 -17.07 -23.30 -5.56
CA LEU A 338 -16.99 -24.43 -4.64
C LEU A 338 -17.89 -25.57 -5.09
N TYR A 339 -17.35 -26.79 -5.18
CA TYR A 339 -18.02 -27.98 -5.68
C TYR A 339 -18.00 -29.11 -4.65
N ALA A 340 -19.00 -29.98 -4.78
CA ALA A 340 -18.97 -31.30 -4.17
C ALA A 340 -17.93 -32.21 -4.84
N LEU A 341 -17.32 -33.12 -4.09
CA LEU A 341 -16.39 -34.11 -4.65
C LEU A 341 -17.05 -35.09 -5.63
N ASP A 342 -18.35 -35.35 -5.49
CA ASP A 342 -19.11 -36.15 -6.44
C ASP A 342 -19.53 -35.37 -7.71
N GLY A 343 -19.14 -34.10 -7.80
CA GLY A 343 -19.33 -33.23 -8.94
C GLY A 343 -20.71 -32.57 -8.99
N GLY A 344 -21.06 -32.01 -10.14
CA GLY A 344 -22.31 -31.27 -10.34
C GLY A 344 -22.12 -29.75 -10.35
N GLN A 345 -23.23 -29.01 -10.22
CA GLN A 345 -23.21 -27.56 -10.23
C GLN A 345 -22.49 -27.01 -8.98
N PRO A 346 -21.83 -25.85 -9.08
CA PRO A 346 -21.19 -25.24 -7.91
C PRO A 346 -22.22 -24.90 -6.84
N TRP A 347 -21.86 -25.12 -5.58
CA TRP A 347 -22.68 -24.77 -4.43
C TRP A 347 -22.77 -23.26 -4.19
N GLY A 348 -21.76 -22.54 -4.69
CA GLY A 348 -21.66 -21.09 -4.70
C GLY A 348 -20.29 -20.65 -5.20
N SER A 349 -20.12 -19.34 -5.28
CA SER A 349 -18.90 -18.70 -5.77
C SER A 349 -18.48 -17.58 -4.83
N VAL A 350 -17.17 -17.36 -4.74
CA VAL A 350 -16.58 -16.18 -4.11
C VAL A 350 -15.66 -15.49 -5.11
N GLU A 351 -15.48 -14.18 -4.97
CA GLU A 351 -14.76 -13.36 -5.96
C GLU A 351 -13.74 -12.44 -5.27
N LYS A 352 -12.51 -12.43 -5.81
CA LYS A 352 -11.45 -11.47 -5.45
C LYS A 352 -11.28 -10.50 -6.62
N PRO A 353 -11.46 -9.17 -6.44
CA PRO A 353 -11.11 -8.21 -7.49
C PRO A 353 -9.59 -8.21 -7.72
N VAL A 354 -9.17 -8.04 -8.97
CA VAL A 354 -7.75 -7.97 -9.37
C VAL A 354 -7.47 -6.67 -10.11
N ASP A 355 -6.37 -5.99 -9.75
CA ASP A 355 -5.89 -4.82 -10.49
C ASP A 355 -5.41 -5.27 -11.88
N LEU A 356 -5.82 -4.56 -12.94
CA LEU A 356 -5.39 -4.84 -14.31
C LEU A 356 -3.87 -4.76 -14.49
N ALA A 357 -3.19 -4.03 -13.61
CA ALA A 357 -1.74 -3.95 -13.59
C ALA A 357 -1.07 -5.03 -12.70
N ALA A 358 -1.81 -5.91 -12.04
CA ALA A 358 -1.24 -6.97 -11.21
C ALA A 358 -0.62 -8.10 -12.04
N ASP A 359 0.24 -8.90 -11.41
CA ASP A 359 0.64 -10.20 -11.97
C ASP A 359 -0.48 -11.21 -11.68
N LEU A 360 -1.29 -11.50 -12.70
CA LEU A 360 -2.42 -12.40 -12.57
C LEU A 360 -2.01 -13.81 -12.11
N SER A 361 -0.81 -14.29 -12.45
CA SER A 361 -0.35 -15.61 -12.01
C SER A 361 -0.13 -15.63 -10.51
N ALA A 362 0.55 -14.61 -9.99
CA ALA A 362 0.78 -14.48 -8.54
C ALA A 362 -0.53 -14.36 -7.76
N GLU A 363 -1.50 -13.60 -8.29
CA GLU A 363 -2.83 -13.45 -7.68
C GLU A 363 -3.63 -14.78 -7.64
N VAL A 364 -3.52 -15.59 -8.70
CA VAL A 364 -4.12 -16.94 -8.73
C VAL A 364 -3.48 -17.85 -7.69
N ASP A 365 -2.15 -17.88 -7.64
CA ASP A 365 -1.40 -18.71 -6.69
C ASP A 365 -1.75 -18.35 -5.24
N GLU A 366 -1.75 -17.05 -4.91
CA GLU A 366 -2.12 -16.55 -3.58
C GLU A 366 -3.54 -16.97 -3.18
N LEU A 367 -4.52 -16.82 -4.09
CA LEU A 367 -5.90 -17.23 -3.82
C LEU A 367 -6.02 -18.74 -3.65
N CYS A 368 -5.29 -19.54 -4.43
CA CYS A 368 -5.33 -21.00 -4.32
C CYS A 368 -4.74 -21.47 -2.99
N ASP A 369 -3.59 -20.93 -2.58
CA ASP A 369 -2.98 -21.21 -1.27
C ASP A 369 -3.90 -20.80 -0.12
N ALA A 370 -4.52 -19.62 -0.22
CA ALA A 370 -5.48 -19.15 0.76
C ALA A 370 -6.68 -20.09 0.88
N LEU A 371 -7.25 -20.57 -0.23
CA LEU A 371 -8.36 -21.52 -0.23
C LEU A 371 -7.95 -22.88 0.35
N LEU A 372 -6.76 -23.39 0.03
CA LEU A 372 -6.24 -24.63 0.62
C LEU A 372 -6.10 -24.51 2.15
N SER A 373 -5.79 -23.33 2.68
CA SER A 373 -5.70 -23.09 4.13
C SER A 373 -7.04 -23.32 4.88
N LEU A 374 -8.17 -23.36 4.17
CA LEU A 374 -9.47 -23.73 4.73
C LEU A 374 -9.62 -25.24 5.01
N GLY A 375 -8.66 -26.05 4.55
CA GLY A 375 -8.73 -27.51 4.64
C GLY A 375 -9.59 -28.14 3.55
N LEU A 376 -9.69 -27.50 2.38
CA LEU A 376 -10.36 -28.08 1.21
C LEU A 376 -9.63 -29.35 0.74
N GLU A 377 -10.35 -30.27 0.10
CA GLU A 377 -9.75 -31.48 -0.47
C GLU A 377 -8.74 -31.15 -1.58
N GLY A 378 -9.07 -30.13 -2.38
CA GLY A 378 -8.28 -29.72 -3.51
C GLY A 378 -8.68 -28.36 -4.05
N VAL A 379 -7.76 -27.77 -4.80
CA VAL A 379 -7.98 -26.57 -5.61
C VAL A 379 -7.48 -26.86 -7.03
N SER A 380 -8.19 -26.36 -8.03
CA SER A 380 -7.78 -26.41 -9.44
C SER A 380 -7.82 -25.05 -10.09
N ILE A 381 -6.91 -24.79 -11.02
CA ILE A 381 -6.91 -23.58 -11.85
C ILE A 381 -7.59 -23.90 -13.18
N ALA A 382 -8.50 -23.04 -13.63
CA ALA A 382 -9.21 -23.19 -14.88
C ALA A 382 -9.08 -21.94 -15.76
N ALA A 383 -9.32 -22.08 -17.07
CA ALA A 383 -9.27 -20.97 -18.01
C ALA A 383 -10.51 -20.05 -17.91
N GLY A 384 -11.61 -20.57 -17.34
CA GLY A 384 -12.88 -19.86 -17.21
C GLY A 384 -13.98 -20.79 -16.69
N PHE A 385 -15.21 -20.28 -16.72
CA PHE A 385 -16.40 -21.03 -16.35
C PHE A 385 -17.44 -20.99 -17.49
N SER A 386 -18.06 -22.14 -17.73
CA SER A 386 -19.23 -22.25 -18.60
C SER A 386 -20.45 -21.51 -17.99
N ALA A 387 -21.53 -21.37 -18.77
CA ALA A 387 -22.77 -20.70 -18.33
C ALA A 387 -23.42 -21.35 -17.08
N ASP A 388 -23.25 -22.66 -16.91
CA ASP A 388 -23.74 -23.41 -15.73
C ASP A 388 -22.73 -23.40 -14.56
N GLY A 389 -21.62 -22.67 -14.71
CA GLY A 389 -20.60 -22.51 -13.69
C GLY A 389 -19.55 -23.62 -13.63
N HIS A 390 -19.54 -24.59 -14.55
CA HIS A 390 -18.50 -25.61 -14.58
C HIS A 390 -17.17 -25.05 -15.09
N ALA A 391 -16.08 -25.44 -14.43
CA ALA A 391 -14.71 -25.05 -14.79
C ALA A 391 -14.29 -25.62 -16.15
N GLU A 392 -13.69 -24.77 -16.98
CA GLU A 392 -13.20 -25.14 -18.31
C GLU A 392 -11.67 -25.30 -18.30
N GLY A 393 -11.20 -26.49 -18.70
CA GLY A 393 -9.76 -26.78 -18.74
C GLY A 393 -9.08 -26.80 -17.36
N ALA A 394 -9.79 -27.27 -16.33
CA ALA A 394 -9.27 -27.27 -14.96
C ALA A 394 -8.09 -28.23 -14.78
N GLU A 395 -7.00 -27.73 -14.19
CA GLU A 395 -5.81 -28.49 -13.80
C GLU A 395 -5.60 -28.39 -12.28
N PRO A 396 -5.19 -29.47 -11.59
CA PRO A 396 -4.91 -29.41 -10.15
C PRO A 396 -3.85 -28.38 -9.82
N TYR A 397 -4.10 -27.55 -8.81
CA TYR A 397 -3.12 -26.64 -8.27
C TYR A 397 -2.15 -27.40 -7.35
N HIS A 398 -0.86 -27.11 -7.50
CA HIS A 398 0.20 -27.64 -6.66
C HIS A 398 0.95 -26.47 -6.03
N PRO A 399 0.88 -26.30 -4.69
CA PRO A 399 1.61 -25.25 -4.00
C PRO A 399 3.11 -25.32 -4.33
N VAL A 400 3.71 -24.17 -4.56
CA VAL A 400 5.14 -24.03 -4.94
C VAL A 400 6.05 -24.07 -3.71
#